data_AF-A0A5B7THK2-F1
#
_entry.id   AF-A0A5B7THK2-F1
#
_cell.length_a   1.000
_cell.length_b   1.000
_cell.length_c   1.000
_cell.angle_alpha   90.00
_cell.angle_beta   90.00
_cell.angle_gamma   90.00
#
_symmetry.space_group_name_H-M   'P 1'
#
loop_
_entity.id
_entity.type
_entity.pdbx_description
1 polymer ?
#
loop_
_entity_poly.entity_id
_entity_poly.type
_entity_poly.pdbx_seq_one_letter_code
_entity_poly.pdbx_strand_id
1 'polypeptide(L)'
;MERTYIILKILDYVKDKNKIGYDEILRYFQRRNNMNNLIIELNDCIFDLIIEGILKIGIVYSYDSCSCEYFIDKEKLMTKMSYENSIAS
;
A
#
# COMPACT_ATOMS: atom_id res chain seq x y z
N MET A 1 1.44 -2.50 -16.33
CA MET A 1 1.84 -1.32 -15.53
C MET A 1 3.06 -1.75 -14.75
N GLU A 2 4.12 -0.96 -14.65
CA GLU A 2 5.34 -1.46 -13.99
C GLU A 2 5.12 -1.57 -12.47
N ARG A 3 5.59 -2.65 -11.82
CA ARG A 3 5.41 -2.91 -10.38
C ARG A 3 5.87 -1.72 -9.53
N THR A 4 7.00 -1.12 -9.91
CA THR A 4 7.57 0.10 -9.31
C THR A 4 6.57 1.26 -9.29
N TYR A 5 5.80 1.45 -10.37
CA TYR A 5 4.78 2.48 -10.42
C TYR A 5 3.68 2.25 -9.38
N ILE A 6 3.21 1.01 -9.24
CA ILE A 6 2.16 0.66 -8.26
C ILE A 6 2.69 0.90 -6.85
N ILE A 7 3.90 0.43 -6.53
CA ILE A 7 4.57 0.66 -5.24
C ILE A 7 4.67 2.15 -4.94
N LEU A 8 5.19 2.97 -5.87
CA LEU A 8 5.29 4.41 -5.71
C LEU A 8 3.93 5.07 -5.46
N LYS A 9 2.87 4.62 -6.15
CA LYS A 9 1.52 5.13 -5.92
C LYS A 9 0.93 4.72 -4.58
N ILE A 10 1.25 3.52 -4.06
CA ILE A 10 0.88 3.12 -2.70
C ILE A 10 1.64 4.00 -1.70
N LEU A 11 2.96 4.10 -1.82
CA LEU A 11 3.82 4.88 -0.91
C LEU A 11 3.38 6.34 -0.84
N ASP A 12 3.15 6.99 -1.98
CA ASP A 12 2.69 8.37 -2.04
C ASP A 12 1.28 8.55 -1.43
N TYR A 13 0.39 7.56 -1.61
CA TYR A 13 -0.95 7.60 -1.03
C TYR A 13 -0.96 7.43 0.49
N VAL A 14 -0.03 6.64 1.04
CA VAL A 14 0.03 6.32 2.47
C VAL A 14 1.00 7.20 3.26
N LYS A 15 1.79 8.05 2.59
CA LYS A 15 2.85 8.88 3.22
C LYS A 15 2.36 9.80 4.34
N ASP A 16 1.11 10.25 4.28
CA ASP A 16 0.51 11.16 5.28
C ASP A 16 -0.43 10.43 6.27
N LYS A 17 -0.63 9.11 6.11
CA LYS A 17 -1.54 8.30 6.92
C LYS A 17 -0.81 7.52 8.00
N ASN A 18 -1.36 7.39 9.20
CA ASN A 18 -0.78 6.50 10.23
C ASN A 18 -1.21 5.03 10.06
N LYS A 19 -2.39 4.84 9.46
CA LYS A 19 -2.95 3.53 9.13
C LYS A 19 -3.82 3.63 7.89
N ILE A 20 -4.09 2.50 7.24
CA ILE A 20 -4.98 2.44 6.08
C ILE A 20 -5.70 1.10 5.98
N GLY A 21 -6.98 1.10 5.61
CA GLY A 21 -7.71 -0.12 5.30
C GLY A 21 -7.40 -0.66 3.90
N TYR A 22 -7.43 -1.98 3.72
CA TYR A 22 -7.28 -2.59 2.38
C TYR A 22 -8.29 -2.05 1.36
N ASP A 23 -9.54 -1.87 1.77
CA ASP A 23 -10.60 -1.31 0.92
C ASP A 23 -10.30 0.15 0.49
N GLU A 24 -9.61 0.93 1.32
CA GLU A 24 -9.20 2.29 0.94
C GLU A 24 -8.14 2.26 -0.17
N ILE A 25 -7.21 1.31 -0.12
CA ILE A 25 -6.19 1.11 -1.17
C ILE A 25 -6.89 0.67 -2.45
N LEU A 26 -7.78 -0.33 -2.38
CA LEU A 26 -8.55 -0.79 -3.53
C LEU A 26 -9.35 0.34 -4.20
N ARG A 27 -10.10 1.13 -3.41
CA ARG A 27 -10.89 2.26 -3.94
C ARG A 27 -10.02 3.31 -4.62
N TYR A 28 -8.82 3.57 -4.10
CA TYR A 28 -7.87 4.52 -4.69
C TYR A 28 -7.40 4.07 -6.09
N PHE A 29 -7.14 2.77 -6.27
CA PHE A 29 -6.70 2.21 -7.57
C PHE A 29 -7.85 1.94 -8.55
N GLN A 30 -9.02 1.49 -8.07
CA GLN A 30 -10.20 1.24 -8.90
C GLN A 30 -10.76 2.53 -9.53
N ARG A 31 -10.74 3.65 -8.81
CA ARG A 31 -11.16 4.95 -9.36
C ARG A 31 -10.27 5.44 -10.51
N ARG A 32 -9.08 4.84 -10.69
CA ARG A 32 -8.09 5.27 -11.67
C ARG A 32 -7.87 4.27 -12.81
N ASN A 33 -8.31 3.01 -12.69
CA ASN A 33 -8.09 1.98 -13.70
C ASN A 33 -9.16 0.87 -13.65
N ASN A 34 -9.75 0.54 -14.80
CA ASN A 34 -10.77 -0.50 -14.97
C ASN A 34 -10.12 -1.83 -15.42
N MET A 35 -9.38 -2.57 -14.58
CA MET A 35 -8.94 -3.95 -14.94
C MET A 35 -8.70 -4.87 -13.73
N ASN A 36 -9.25 -6.09 -13.79
CA ASN A 36 -9.03 -7.16 -12.79
C ASN A 36 -7.55 -7.56 -12.64
N ASN A 37 -6.73 -7.45 -13.70
CA ASN A 37 -5.29 -7.73 -13.63
C ASN A 37 -4.55 -6.78 -12.68
N LEU A 38 -5.07 -5.57 -12.49
CA LEU A 38 -4.49 -4.60 -11.55
C LEU A 38 -4.62 -5.05 -10.10
N ILE A 39 -5.66 -5.82 -9.76
CA ILE A 39 -5.91 -6.26 -8.38
C ILE A 39 -4.84 -7.27 -7.95
N ILE A 40 -4.47 -8.20 -8.84
CA ILE A 40 -3.43 -9.19 -8.56
C ILE A 40 -2.08 -8.48 -8.36
N GLU A 41 -1.68 -7.62 -9.29
CA GLU A 41 -0.44 -6.85 -9.18
C GLU A 41 -0.41 -5.95 -7.93
N LEU A 42 -1.54 -5.33 -7.60
CA LEU A 42 -1.68 -4.51 -6.39
C LEU A 42 -1.47 -5.33 -5.12
N ASN A 43 -2.06 -6.53 -5.05
CA ASN A 43 -1.92 -7.41 -3.90
C ASN A 43 -0.49 -7.88 -3.71
N ASP A 44 0.20 -8.21 -4.80
CA ASP A 44 1.61 -8.57 -4.75
C ASP A 44 2.47 -7.40 -4.24
N CYS A 45 2.18 -6.17 -4.68
CA CYS A 45 2.87 -4.97 -4.19
C CYS A 45 2.60 -4.70 -2.70
N ILE A 46 1.35 -4.90 -2.24
CA ILE A 46 1.01 -4.79 -0.82
C ILE A 46 1.77 -5.83 -0.01
N PHE A 47 1.86 -7.06 -0.52
CA PHE A 47 2.57 -8.15 0.15
C PHE A 47 4.08 -7.88 0.27
N ASP A 48 4.72 -7.32 -0.76
CA ASP A 48 6.11 -6.85 -0.68
C ASP A 48 6.29 -5.83 0.44
N LEU A 49 5.41 -4.82 0.50
CA LEU A 49 5.48 -3.78 1.52
C LEU A 49 5.26 -4.34 2.94
N ILE A 50 4.53 -5.44 3.06
CA ILE A 50 4.38 -6.18 4.33
C ILE A 50 5.69 -6.92 4.68
N ILE A 51 6.30 -7.62 3.71
CA ILE A 51 7.58 -8.32 3.90
C ILE A 51 8.69 -7.33 4.30
N GLU A 52 8.76 -6.17 3.65
CA GLU A 52 9.70 -5.10 3.97
C GLU A 52 9.41 -4.48 5.36
N GLY A 53 8.23 -4.74 5.91
CA GLY A 53 7.77 -4.24 7.20
C GLY A 53 7.36 -2.76 7.17
N ILE A 54 7.11 -2.21 5.98
CA ILE A 54 6.54 -0.87 5.78
C ILE A 54 5.06 -0.87 6.17
N LEU A 55 4.33 -1.93 5.78
CA LEU A 55 2.95 -2.16 6.18
C LEU A 55 2.91 -3.28 7.23
N LYS A 56 2.40 -2.97 8.42
CA LYS A 56 2.19 -3.94 9.50
C LYS A 56 0.72 -4.30 9.57
N ILE A 57 0.40 -5.59 9.40
CA ILE A 57 -0.98 -6.06 9.44
C ILE A 57 -1.53 -5.90 10.86
N GLY A 58 -2.62 -5.15 10.99
CA GLY A 58 -3.43 -5.04 12.17
C GLY A 58 -4.82 -5.63 11.89
N ILE A 59 -5.20 -6.64 12.66
CA ILE A 59 -6.59 -7.12 12.65
C ILE A 59 -7.35 -6.25 13.64
N VAL A 60 -8.24 -5.40 13.15
CA VAL A 60 -9.10 -4.57 14.00
C VAL A 60 -10.46 -5.23 14.12
N TYR A 61 -10.80 -5.60 15.36
CA TYR A 61 -12.11 -6.13 15.73
C TYR A 61 -13.02 -4.98 16.18
N SER A 62 -14.17 -4.84 15.53
CA SER A 62 -15.29 -4.03 16.02
C SER A 62 -16.45 -4.95 16.41
N TYR A 63 -17.44 -4.42 17.14
CA TYR A 63 -18.64 -5.17 17.52
C TYR A 63 -19.41 -5.72 16.30
N ASP A 64 -19.31 -5.07 15.14
CA ASP A 64 -20.12 -5.38 13.95
C ASP A 64 -19.29 -5.90 12.75
N SER A 65 -17.95 -5.81 12.78
CA SER A 65 -17.11 -6.30 11.68
C SER A 65 -15.62 -6.45 12.05
N CYS A 66 -14.91 -7.26 11.25
CA CYS A 66 -13.45 -7.35 11.25
C CYS A 66 -12.93 -6.64 10.00
N SER A 67 -11.95 -5.75 10.15
CA SER A 67 -11.27 -5.11 9.03
C SER A 67 -9.77 -5.31 9.11
N CYS A 68 -9.15 -5.70 8.00
CA CYS A 68 -7.71 -5.67 7.84
C CYS A 68 -7.26 -4.21 7.70
N GLU A 69 -6.59 -3.68 8.72
CA GLU A 69 -5.89 -2.40 8.67
C GLU A 69 -4.38 -2.64 8.52
N TYR A 70 -3.69 -1.72 7.85
CA TYR A 70 -2.25 -1.69 7.77
C TYR A 70 -1.73 -0.48 8.55
N PHE A 71 -0.92 -0.72 9.56
CA PHE A 71 -0.16 0.33 10.26
C PHE A 71 1.12 0.63 9.49
N ILE A 72 1.44 1.91 9.34
CA ILE A 72 2.50 2.36 8.44
C ILE A 72 3.76 2.68 9.25
N ASP A 73 4.86 1.99 8.94
CA ASP A 73 6.18 2.30 9.48
C ASP A 73 6.79 3.49 8.72
N LYS A 74 6.71 4.68 9.31
CA LYS A 74 7.08 5.94 8.66
C LYS A 74 8.57 6.03 8.31
N GLU A 75 9.44 5.49 9.16
CA GLU A 75 10.87 5.52 8.93
C GLU A 75 11.25 4.67 7.72
N LYS A 76 10.72 3.43 7.66
CA LYS A 76 10.91 2.54 6.52
C LYS A 76 10.28 3.09 5.25
N LEU A 77 9.10 3.69 5.35
CA LEU A 77 8.44 4.33 4.21
C LEU A 77 9.29 5.45 3.60
N MET A 78 9.83 6.37 4.40
CA MET A 78 10.65 7.47 3.89
C MET A 78 11.97 6.98 3.27
N THR A 79 12.55 5.93 3.86
CA THR A 79 13.75 5.26 3.32
C THR A 79 13.45 4.65 1.96
N LYS A 80 12.35 3.90 1.84
CA LYS A 80 11.93 3.27 0.58
C LYS A 80 11.59 4.31 -0.49
N MET A 81 10.87 5.38 -0.16
CA MET A 81 10.56 6.45 -1.10
C MET A 81 11.83 7.12 -1.65
N SER A 82 12.83 7.33 -0.81
CA SER A 82 14.11 7.90 -1.24
C SER A 82 14.85 6.98 -2.21
N TYR A 83 14.85 5.67 -1.93
CA TYR A 83 15.44 4.65 -2.81
C TYR A 83 14.72 4.55 -4.15
N GLU A 84 13.40 4.41 -4.17
CA GLU A 84 12.63 4.27 -5.42
C GLU A 84 12.70 5.54 -6.29
N ASN A 85 12.72 6.73 -5.68
CA ASN A 85 12.92 7.99 -6.41
C ASN A 85 14.32 8.08 -7.04
N SER A 86 15.34 7.50 -6.41
CA SER A 86 16.70 7.47 -6.95
C SER A 86 16.85 6.56 -8.17
N ILE A 87 16.01 5.52 -8.28
CA ILE A 87 16.01 4.55 -9.38
C ILE A 87 15.13 5.04 -10.55
N ALA A 88 14.09 5.82 -10.26
CA ALA A 88 13.21 6.40 -11.25
C ALA A 88 13.80 7.65 -11.95
N SER A 89 15.02 8.08 -11.57
CA SER A 89 15.78 9.21 -12.13
C SER A 89 16.82 8.73 -13.15
#